data_AF-A0A1G2LVH7-F1
#
_entry.id   AF-A0A1G2LVH7-F1
#
_cell.length_a   1.000
_cell.length_b   1.000
_cell.length_c   1.000
_cell.angle_alpha   90.00
_cell.angle_beta   90.00
_cell.angle_gamma   90.00
#
_symmetry.space_group_name_H-M   'P 1'
#
loop_
_entity.id
_entity.type
_entity.pdbx_description
1 polymer ?
#
loop_
_entity_poly.entity_id
_entity_poly.type
_entity_poly.pdbx_seq_one_letter_code
_entity_poly.pdbx_strand_id
1 'polypeptide(L)'
;MKKSFIMALAAVSLFIFSGGAAFAQNQTALPSAGLTPESPFYFLDKLGETLREFFTFNPEGKARLQITFAAERVAEIKVILETKGVEAKGLEIAQSRLQANLAKAAAIVTGQKSKGKDVSALAKELDDEFEGPKTALEQSFKKQERALEAQEKDLKTKIREARLAGDAAQVDTLLLELASVKAEKEKLEMKEEEHEEALEAEQEKIEREMEDKAEAEKAIREAEEEKQEVIDEAAEEGITVPAEAFEKFDRLLTQAKELFGRGNYQGAEQLAEQAEKSLDKIDNAIEELEDAKEKEENLKEEQEEKEREAKEEQEEKIKKETENEAEQLEEERNKAEKETRKAEEKLREAGNKNED
;
A
#
# COMPACT_ATOMS: atom_id res chain seq x y z
N MET A 1 -59.62 8.43 -78.99
CA MET A 1 -58.23 8.45 -79.51
C MET A 1 -57.27 8.42 -78.33
N LYS A 2 -56.31 7.50 -78.37
CA LYS A 2 -55.31 7.22 -77.33
C LYS A 2 -54.26 8.34 -77.23
N LYS A 3 -53.59 8.42 -76.07
CA LYS A 3 -52.22 8.89 -75.76
C LYS A 3 -52.25 9.88 -74.58
N SER A 4 -51.43 9.83 -73.53
CA SER A 4 -50.43 8.86 -73.06
C SER A 4 -50.16 9.16 -71.59
N PHE A 5 -49.97 8.11 -70.81
CA PHE A 5 -49.51 8.07 -69.42
C PHE A 5 -48.01 8.40 -69.39
N ILE A 6 -47.54 9.26 -68.47
CA ILE A 6 -46.12 9.32 -68.10
C ILE A 6 -46.02 9.31 -66.57
N MET A 7 -45.72 8.11 -66.06
CA MET A 7 -45.13 7.84 -64.75
C MET A 7 -43.76 8.53 -64.65
N ALA A 8 -43.51 9.23 -63.54
CA ALA A 8 -42.16 9.56 -63.12
C ALA A 8 -41.70 8.54 -62.08
N LEU A 9 -40.56 7.93 -62.39
CA LEU A 9 -39.95 6.75 -61.78
C LEU A 9 -39.35 7.08 -60.41
N ALA A 10 -39.59 6.22 -59.42
CA ALA A 10 -38.88 6.20 -58.16
C ALA A 10 -37.42 5.80 -58.39
N ALA A 11 -36.48 6.67 -58.01
CA ALA A 11 -35.05 6.33 -57.93
C ALA A 11 -34.77 5.76 -56.54
N VAL A 12 -34.85 4.42 -56.44
CA VAL A 12 -34.30 3.65 -55.33
C VAL A 12 -32.79 3.54 -55.56
N SER A 13 -32.01 4.36 -54.85
CA SER A 13 -30.55 4.21 -54.78
C SER A 13 -30.21 3.23 -53.67
N LEU A 14 -29.77 2.03 -54.08
CA LEU A 14 -29.44 0.90 -53.22
C LEU A 14 -27.95 0.55 -53.39
N PHE A 15 -27.26 0.38 -52.24
CA PHE A 15 -25.90 -0.14 -52.03
C PHE A 15 -24.74 0.75 -52.56
N ILE A 16 -23.59 0.89 -51.88
CA ILE A 16 -22.79 -0.12 -51.16
C ILE A 16 -22.06 0.59 -50.00
N PHE A 17 -22.38 0.24 -48.75
CA PHE A 17 -21.53 0.56 -47.59
C PHE A 17 -20.41 -0.48 -47.54
N SER A 18 -19.26 -0.11 -48.11
CA SER A 18 -18.05 -0.93 -48.11
C SER A 18 -17.39 -0.86 -46.74
N GLY A 19 -17.26 -2.03 -46.09
CA GLY A 19 -16.18 -2.34 -45.15
C GLY A 19 -16.05 -1.40 -43.94
N GLY A 20 -16.95 -1.54 -42.97
CA GLY A 20 -16.65 -1.09 -41.61
C GLY A 20 -15.42 -1.85 -41.09
N ALA A 21 -14.35 -1.13 -40.79
CA ALA A 21 -13.33 -1.62 -39.89
C ALA A 21 -14.05 -1.96 -38.57
N ALA A 22 -14.16 -3.25 -38.26
CA ALA A 22 -14.51 -3.69 -36.93
C ALA A 22 -13.32 -3.33 -36.03
N PHE A 23 -13.32 -2.11 -35.52
CA PHE A 23 -12.57 -1.79 -34.32
C PHE A 23 -13.17 -2.65 -33.21
N ALA A 24 -12.52 -3.77 -32.91
CA ALA A 24 -12.67 -4.47 -31.65
C ALA A 24 -12.13 -3.54 -30.57
N GLN A 25 -12.91 -2.51 -30.26
CA GLN A 25 -12.68 -1.65 -29.13
C GLN A 25 -13.02 -2.53 -27.93
N ASN A 26 -12.04 -2.80 -27.06
CA ASN A 26 -12.25 -3.27 -25.69
C ASN A 26 -13.08 -2.19 -24.94
N GLN A 27 -14.30 -1.94 -25.38
CA GLN A 27 -15.29 -1.20 -24.62
C GLN A 27 -15.84 -2.20 -23.64
N THR A 28 -15.54 -1.98 -22.37
CA THR A 28 -16.21 -2.66 -21.26
C THR A 28 -17.71 -2.60 -21.54
N ALA A 29 -18.32 -3.75 -21.78
CA ALA A 29 -19.70 -3.82 -22.23
C ALA A 29 -20.59 -3.34 -21.08
N LEU A 30 -21.09 -2.11 -21.18
CA LEU A 30 -22.10 -1.60 -20.27
C LEU A 30 -23.34 -2.51 -20.31
N PRO A 31 -24.06 -2.66 -19.19
CA PRO A 31 -25.38 -3.28 -19.22
C PRO A 31 -26.31 -2.48 -20.14
N SER A 32 -27.43 -3.10 -20.50
CA SER A 32 -28.46 -2.40 -21.27
C SER A 32 -29.00 -1.21 -20.46
N ALA A 33 -29.13 -0.05 -21.11
CA ALA A 33 -29.71 1.15 -20.50
C ALA A 33 -31.20 1.00 -20.12
N GLY A 34 -31.84 -0.12 -20.48
CA GLY A 34 -33.25 -0.37 -20.15
C GLY A 34 -34.18 0.73 -20.65
N LEU A 35 -35.10 1.16 -19.79
CA LEU A 35 -35.91 2.36 -20.03
C LEU A 35 -35.18 3.56 -19.44
N THR A 36 -34.93 4.59 -20.24
CA THR A 36 -34.34 5.83 -19.71
C THR A 36 -35.39 6.66 -18.96
N PRO A 37 -34.97 7.59 -18.09
CA PRO A 37 -35.85 8.57 -17.44
C PRO A 37 -36.71 9.42 -18.39
N GLU A 38 -36.35 9.51 -19.67
CA GLU A 38 -37.14 10.18 -20.71
C GLU A 38 -38.33 9.33 -21.19
N SER A 39 -38.36 8.03 -20.87
CA SER A 39 -39.46 7.13 -21.22
C SER A 39 -40.67 7.33 -20.30
N PRO A 40 -41.90 7.41 -20.84
CA PRO A 40 -43.11 7.47 -20.01
C PRO A 40 -43.33 6.20 -19.17
N PHE A 41 -42.66 5.09 -19.53
CA PHE A 41 -42.73 3.82 -18.82
C PHE A 41 -41.58 3.61 -17.83
N TYR A 42 -40.73 4.62 -17.58
CA TYR A 42 -39.59 4.52 -16.67
C TYR A 42 -39.97 4.08 -15.25
N PHE A 43 -41.21 4.31 -14.82
CA PHE A 43 -41.71 3.82 -13.54
C PHE A 43 -41.73 2.29 -13.43
N LEU A 44 -41.83 1.55 -14.55
CA LEU A 44 -41.76 0.09 -14.57
C LEU A 44 -40.36 -0.40 -14.25
N ASP A 45 -39.34 0.28 -14.77
CA ASP A 45 -37.95 0.01 -14.48
C ASP A 45 -37.68 0.18 -12.97
N LYS A 46 -38.08 1.33 -12.42
CA LYS A 46 -38.01 1.61 -10.97
C LYS A 46 -38.73 0.58 -10.11
N LEU A 47 -39.90 0.10 -10.55
CA LEU A 47 -40.63 -0.95 -9.84
C LEU A 47 -39.85 -2.26 -9.87
N GLY A 48 -39.28 -2.63 -11.02
CA GLY A 48 -38.44 -3.82 -11.17
C GLY A 48 -37.21 -3.77 -10.26
N GLU A 49 -36.53 -2.64 -10.21
CA GLU A 49 -35.38 -2.42 -9.30
C GLU A 49 -35.79 -2.57 -7.84
N THR A 50 -36.90 -1.95 -7.44
CA THR A 50 -37.42 -2.03 -6.06
C THR A 50 -37.75 -3.48 -5.69
N LEU A 51 -38.33 -4.26 -6.61
CA LEU A 51 -38.61 -5.67 -6.39
C LEU A 51 -37.33 -6.50 -6.27
N ARG A 52 -36.34 -6.28 -7.15
CA ARG A 52 -35.02 -6.93 -7.07
C ARG A 52 -34.34 -6.63 -5.73
N GLU A 53 -34.36 -5.37 -5.30
CA GLU A 53 -33.80 -4.96 -4.01
C GLU A 53 -34.55 -5.60 -2.83
N PHE A 54 -35.88 -5.67 -2.89
CA PHE A 54 -36.72 -6.30 -1.86
C PHE A 54 -36.41 -7.79 -1.68
N PHE A 55 -36.24 -8.53 -2.77
CA PHE A 55 -35.94 -9.97 -2.74
C PHE A 55 -34.45 -10.30 -2.52
N THR A 56 -33.58 -9.29 -2.49
CA THR A 56 -32.14 -9.48 -2.21
C THR A 56 -31.90 -9.34 -0.73
N PHE A 57 -31.96 -10.43 0.02
CA PHE A 57 -31.96 -10.37 1.49
C PHE A 57 -30.58 -10.14 2.14
N ASN A 58 -29.50 -10.56 1.48
CA ASN A 58 -28.16 -10.47 2.04
C ASN A 58 -27.50 -9.11 1.70
N PRO A 59 -26.78 -8.46 2.65
CA PRO A 59 -26.18 -7.14 2.42
C PRO A 59 -25.18 -7.09 1.26
N GLU A 60 -24.28 -8.07 1.14
CA GLU A 60 -23.30 -8.12 0.05
C GLU A 60 -23.97 -8.11 -1.32
N GLY A 61 -24.96 -8.97 -1.53
CA GLY A 61 -25.77 -9.03 -2.74
C GLY A 61 -26.55 -7.75 -2.99
N LYS A 62 -27.00 -7.04 -1.94
CA LYS A 62 -27.59 -5.70 -2.11
C LYS A 62 -26.55 -4.70 -2.61
N ALA A 63 -25.33 -4.71 -2.09
CA ALA A 63 -24.27 -3.79 -2.53
C ALA A 63 -23.94 -4.03 -4.02
N ARG A 64 -23.76 -5.30 -4.42
CA ARG A 64 -23.59 -5.69 -5.84
C ARG A 64 -24.74 -5.22 -6.72
N LEU A 65 -25.97 -5.39 -6.23
CA LEU A 65 -27.15 -4.95 -6.95
C LEU A 65 -27.16 -3.43 -7.14
N GLN A 66 -26.71 -2.65 -6.15
CA GLN A 66 -26.58 -1.20 -6.31
C GLN A 66 -25.50 -0.83 -7.35
N ILE A 67 -24.36 -1.53 -7.38
CA ILE A 67 -23.35 -1.33 -8.44
C ILE A 67 -23.90 -1.69 -9.82
N THR A 68 -24.70 -2.76 -9.92
CA THR A 68 -25.40 -3.09 -11.17
C THR A 68 -26.33 -1.95 -11.61
N PHE A 69 -27.14 -1.40 -10.70
CA PHE A 69 -27.99 -0.26 -11.01
C PHE A 69 -27.19 0.99 -11.35
N ALA A 70 -26.05 1.23 -10.71
CA ALA A 70 -25.13 2.31 -11.05
C ALA A 70 -24.62 2.17 -12.50
N ALA A 71 -24.21 0.97 -12.90
CA ALA A 71 -23.79 0.67 -14.27
C ALA A 71 -24.94 0.87 -15.29
N GLU A 72 -26.17 0.52 -14.94
CA GLU A 72 -27.36 0.80 -15.75
C GLU A 72 -27.59 2.32 -15.91
N ARG A 73 -27.41 3.11 -14.83
CA ARG A 73 -27.50 4.59 -14.89
C ARG A 73 -26.42 5.21 -15.79
N VAL A 74 -25.20 4.67 -15.79
CA VAL A 74 -24.15 5.10 -16.74
C VAL A 74 -24.61 4.86 -18.19
N ALA A 75 -25.21 3.71 -18.47
CA ALA A 75 -25.74 3.40 -19.80
C ALA A 75 -26.89 4.35 -20.20
N GLU A 76 -27.77 4.72 -19.26
CA GLU A 76 -28.80 5.73 -19.49
C GLU A 76 -28.21 7.11 -19.79
N ILE A 77 -27.23 7.57 -19.01
CA ILE A 77 -26.55 8.86 -19.21
C ILE A 77 -25.97 8.90 -20.62
N LYS A 78 -25.25 7.85 -21.02
CA LYS A 78 -24.70 7.72 -22.38
C LYS A 78 -25.78 7.87 -23.46
N VAL A 79 -26.88 7.12 -23.35
CA VAL A 79 -27.98 7.19 -24.33
C VAL A 79 -28.63 8.57 -24.36
N ILE A 80 -28.81 9.20 -23.20
CA ILE A 80 -29.42 10.53 -23.09
C ILE A 80 -28.51 11.58 -23.73
N LEU A 81 -27.22 11.59 -23.43
CA LEU A 81 -26.25 12.50 -24.05
C LEU A 81 -26.25 12.34 -25.57
N GLU A 82 -26.20 11.09 -26.06
CA GLU A 82 -26.14 10.81 -27.50
C GLU A 82 -27.43 11.17 -28.27
N THR A 83 -28.60 11.08 -27.62
CA THR A 83 -29.90 11.22 -28.32
C THR A 83 -30.66 12.50 -28.01
N LYS A 84 -30.41 13.13 -26.87
CA LYS A 84 -31.14 14.30 -26.35
C LYS A 84 -30.25 15.46 -25.93
N GLY A 85 -28.95 15.21 -25.69
CA GLY A 85 -28.00 16.24 -25.28
C GLY A 85 -28.08 16.62 -23.80
N VAL A 86 -27.36 17.68 -23.44
CA VAL A 86 -27.04 18.09 -22.05
C VAL A 86 -28.25 18.67 -21.31
N GLU A 87 -29.21 19.20 -22.06
CA GLU A 87 -30.45 19.83 -21.57
C GLU A 87 -31.58 18.82 -21.26
N ALA A 88 -31.35 17.53 -21.52
CA ALA A 88 -32.34 16.51 -21.23
C ALA A 88 -32.61 16.43 -19.72
N LYS A 89 -33.89 16.52 -19.34
CA LYS A 89 -34.31 16.41 -17.92
C LYS A 89 -33.94 15.06 -17.32
N GLY A 90 -33.97 14.01 -18.14
CA GLY A 90 -33.59 12.68 -17.76
C GLY A 90 -32.11 12.54 -17.37
N LEU A 91 -31.24 13.44 -17.85
CA LEU A 91 -29.81 13.40 -17.52
C LEU A 91 -29.58 13.61 -16.02
N GLU A 92 -30.20 14.65 -15.45
CA GLU A 92 -30.10 14.95 -14.02
C GLU A 92 -30.71 13.84 -13.15
N ILE A 93 -31.78 13.20 -13.63
CA ILE A 93 -32.39 12.06 -12.94
C ILE A 93 -31.46 10.85 -12.94
N ALA A 94 -30.87 10.51 -14.09
CA ALA A 94 -29.95 9.38 -14.20
C ALA A 94 -28.70 9.61 -13.34
N GLN A 95 -28.15 10.82 -13.38
CA GLN A 95 -27.02 11.28 -12.57
C GLN A 95 -27.29 11.19 -11.06
N SER A 96 -28.40 11.76 -10.60
CA SER A 96 -28.77 11.68 -9.17
C SER A 96 -28.95 10.23 -8.69
N ARG A 97 -29.49 9.36 -9.55
CA ARG A 97 -29.64 7.93 -9.22
C ARG A 97 -28.33 7.17 -9.23
N LEU A 98 -27.40 7.51 -10.14
CA LEU A 98 -26.06 6.94 -10.15
C LEU A 98 -25.39 7.18 -8.80
N GLN A 99 -25.36 8.44 -8.36
CA GLN A 99 -24.81 8.83 -7.06
C GLN A 99 -25.53 8.12 -5.90
N ALA A 100 -26.87 8.06 -5.93
CA ALA A 100 -27.64 7.41 -4.87
C ALA A 100 -27.35 5.90 -4.77
N ASN A 101 -27.13 5.21 -5.89
CA ASN A 101 -26.81 3.79 -5.90
C ASN A 101 -25.40 3.54 -5.35
N LEU A 102 -24.42 4.34 -5.76
CA LEU A 102 -23.05 4.26 -5.23
C LEU A 102 -23.00 4.55 -3.73
N ALA A 103 -23.67 5.62 -3.29
CA ALA A 103 -23.77 5.95 -1.87
C ALA A 103 -24.42 4.83 -1.04
N LYS A 104 -25.42 4.14 -1.58
CA LYS A 104 -26.01 2.96 -0.93
C LYS A 104 -25.03 1.79 -0.88
N ALA A 105 -24.27 1.53 -1.94
CA ALA A 105 -23.25 0.49 -1.95
C ALA A 105 -22.20 0.76 -0.86
N ALA A 106 -21.64 1.97 -0.82
CA ALA A 106 -20.70 2.42 0.21
C ALA A 106 -21.30 2.35 1.64
N ALA A 107 -22.57 2.76 1.81
CA ALA A 107 -23.27 2.67 3.08
C ALA A 107 -23.46 1.21 3.56
N ILE A 108 -23.62 0.26 2.64
CA ILE A 108 -23.70 -1.16 2.98
C ILE A 108 -22.33 -1.69 3.42
N VAL A 109 -21.26 -1.35 2.69
CA VAL A 109 -19.88 -1.73 3.02
C VAL A 109 -19.53 -1.23 4.43
N THR A 110 -19.64 0.07 4.67
CA THR A 110 -19.40 0.69 5.99
C THR A 110 -20.33 0.14 7.09
N GLY A 111 -21.59 -0.14 6.74
CA GLY A 111 -22.58 -0.75 7.63
C GLY A 111 -22.31 -2.22 7.98
N GLN A 112 -21.57 -2.97 7.15
CA GLN A 112 -21.07 -4.31 7.49
C GLN A 112 -19.76 -4.22 8.29
N LYS A 113 -18.85 -3.30 7.95
CA LYS A 113 -17.62 -3.04 8.72
C LYS A 113 -17.91 -2.73 10.18
N SER A 114 -18.85 -1.82 10.43
CA SER A 114 -19.29 -1.45 11.79
C SER A 114 -19.90 -2.62 12.60
N LYS A 115 -20.24 -3.74 11.94
CA LYS A 115 -20.69 -4.99 12.59
C LYS A 115 -19.55 -5.98 12.82
N GLY A 116 -18.31 -5.58 12.58
CA GLY A 116 -17.11 -6.39 12.74
C GLY A 116 -16.93 -7.46 11.65
N LYS A 117 -17.45 -7.19 10.44
CA LYS A 117 -17.21 -8.06 9.28
C LYS A 117 -16.04 -7.52 8.45
N ASP A 118 -15.20 -8.43 7.96
CA ASP A 118 -14.24 -8.13 6.89
C ASP A 118 -15.02 -7.82 5.62
N VAL A 119 -14.86 -6.60 5.11
CA VAL A 119 -15.52 -6.12 3.90
C VAL A 119 -14.54 -5.85 2.76
N SER A 120 -13.23 -6.05 2.94
CA SER A 120 -12.24 -5.60 1.97
C SER A 120 -12.33 -6.36 0.65
N ALA A 121 -12.70 -7.65 0.69
CA ALA A 121 -12.97 -8.43 -0.51
C ALA A 121 -14.21 -7.92 -1.26
N LEU A 122 -15.28 -7.58 -0.53
CA LEU A 122 -16.48 -6.98 -1.12
C LEU A 122 -16.14 -5.60 -1.70
N ALA A 123 -15.47 -4.74 -0.94
CA ALA A 123 -15.09 -3.40 -1.36
C ALA A 123 -14.28 -3.42 -2.66
N LYS A 124 -13.26 -4.28 -2.73
CA LYS A 124 -12.46 -4.50 -3.94
C LYS A 124 -13.31 -4.92 -5.12
N GLU A 125 -14.19 -5.90 -4.92
CA GLU A 125 -15.02 -6.40 -6.00
C GLU A 125 -16.02 -5.35 -6.51
N LEU A 126 -16.60 -4.52 -5.63
CA LEU A 126 -17.49 -3.44 -6.03
C LEU A 126 -16.74 -2.35 -6.81
N ASP A 127 -15.50 -2.05 -6.42
CA ASP A 127 -14.64 -1.10 -7.13
C ASP A 127 -14.25 -1.63 -8.52
N ASP A 128 -13.73 -2.87 -8.58
CA ASP A 128 -13.39 -3.57 -9.82
C ASP A 128 -14.61 -3.67 -10.78
N GLU A 129 -15.81 -3.95 -10.25
CA GLU A 129 -17.06 -4.02 -11.04
C GLU A 129 -17.48 -2.65 -11.59
N PHE A 130 -17.18 -1.55 -10.88
CA PHE A 130 -17.61 -0.20 -11.27
C PHE A 130 -16.59 0.54 -12.15
N GLU A 131 -15.33 0.12 -12.18
CA GLU A 131 -14.27 0.76 -12.98
C GLU A 131 -14.60 0.81 -14.48
N GLY A 132 -15.19 -0.27 -15.00
CA GLY A 132 -15.68 -0.33 -16.38
C GLY A 132 -16.75 0.72 -16.69
N PRO A 133 -17.86 0.75 -15.93
CA PRO A 133 -18.85 1.82 -15.99
C PRO A 133 -18.28 3.23 -15.83
N LYS A 134 -17.39 3.47 -14.86
CA LYS A 134 -16.74 4.78 -14.66
C LYS A 134 -16.03 5.25 -15.94
N THR A 135 -15.15 4.40 -16.48
CA THR A 135 -14.45 4.67 -17.74
C THR A 135 -15.43 4.96 -18.89
N ALA A 136 -16.53 4.21 -18.98
CA ALA A 136 -17.52 4.41 -20.03
C ALA A 136 -18.32 5.71 -19.89
N LEU A 137 -18.53 6.17 -18.65
CA LEU A 137 -19.15 7.46 -18.37
C LEU A 137 -18.27 8.62 -18.84
N GLU A 138 -17.00 8.64 -18.44
CA GLU A 138 -16.03 9.64 -18.90
C GLU A 138 -15.93 9.69 -20.44
N GLN A 139 -15.89 8.52 -21.08
CA GLN A 139 -15.86 8.44 -22.54
C GLN A 139 -17.13 9.03 -23.17
N SER A 140 -18.28 8.94 -22.50
CA SER A 140 -19.54 9.50 -22.98
C SER A 140 -19.54 11.02 -22.92
N PHE A 141 -19.03 11.61 -21.84
CA PHE A 141 -18.83 13.07 -21.73
C PHE A 141 -17.82 13.57 -22.76
N LYS A 142 -16.61 12.99 -22.83
CA LYS A 142 -15.58 13.32 -23.83
C LYS A 142 -16.09 13.21 -25.27
N LYS A 143 -16.95 12.23 -25.57
CA LYS A 143 -17.57 12.08 -26.89
C LYS A 143 -18.56 13.20 -27.18
N GLN A 144 -19.41 13.56 -26.21
CA GLN A 144 -20.37 14.65 -26.34
C GLN A 144 -19.66 16.00 -26.48
N GLU A 145 -18.59 16.23 -25.72
CA GLU A 145 -17.77 17.43 -25.82
C GLU A 145 -17.22 17.61 -27.24
N ARG A 146 -16.58 16.57 -27.80
CA ARG A 146 -16.07 16.58 -29.18
C ARG A 146 -17.18 16.84 -30.22
N ALA A 147 -18.39 16.35 -29.97
CA ALA A 147 -19.53 16.60 -30.85
C ALA A 147 -19.94 18.08 -30.81
N LEU A 148 -20.03 18.68 -29.63
CA LEU A 148 -20.31 20.10 -29.44
C LEU A 148 -19.21 20.99 -30.03
N GLU A 149 -17.94 20.63 -29.87
CA GLU A 149 -16.81 21.35 -30.48
C GLU A 149 -16.87 21.32 -32.02
N ALA A 150 -17.20 20.17 -32.60
CA ALA A 150 -17.37 20.04 -34.03
C ALA A 150 -18.53 20.91 -34.54
N GLN A 151 -19.65 20.94 -33.83
CA GLN A 151 -20.78 21.82 -34.12
C GLN A 151 -20.40 23.30 -34.02
N GLU A 152 -19.67 23.69 -32.97
CA GLU A 152 -19.20 25.06 -32.79
C GLU A 152 -18.33 25.52 -33.97
N LYS A 153 -17.40 24.66 -34.42
CA LYS A 153 -16.51 24.93 -35.55
C LYS A 153 -17.28 25.04 -36.88
N ASP A 154 -18.26 24.17 -37.11
CA ASP A 154 -19.13 24.22 -38.28
C ASP A 154 -19.96 25.51 -38.32
N LEU A 155 -20.61 25.87 -37.21
CA LEU A 155 -21.36 27.13 -37.07
C LEU A 155 -20.48 28.35 -37.31
N LYS A 156 -19.27 28.39 -36.75
CA LYS A 156 -18.28 29.46 -37.01
C LYS A 156 -17.94 29.58 -38.50
N THR A 157 -17.91 28.47 -39.23
CA THR A 157 -17.63 28.44 -40.67
C THR A 157 -18.81 28.99 -41.46
N LYS A 158 -20.03 28.49 -41.19
CA LYS A 158 -21.28 28.97 -41.79
C LYS A 158 -21.51 30.47 -41.56
N ILE A 159 -21.18 30.99 -40.36
CA ILE A 159 -21.27 32.42 -40.06
C ILE A 159 -20.34 33.23 -40.97
N ARG A 160 -19.12 32.76 -41.23
CA ARG A 160 -18.18 33.46 -42.14
C ARG A 160 -18.71 33.47 -43.57
N GLU A 161 -19.26 32.35 -44.04
CA GLU A 161 -19.85 32.23 -45.37
C GLU A 161 -21.07 33.15 -45.55
N ALA A 162 -21.99 33.16 -44.57
CA ALA A 162 -23.16 34.05 -44.59
C ALA A 162 -22.77 35.54 -44.57
N ARG A 163 -21.71 35.91 -43.82
CA ARG A 163 -21.14 37.27 -43.85
C ARG A 163 -20.59 37.65 -45.23
N LEU A 164 -19.88 36.74 -45.89
CA LEU A 164 -19.37 36.97 -47.26
C LEU A 164 -20.51 37.10 -48.28
N ALA A 165 -21.61 36.39 -48.06
CA ALA A 165 -22.81 36.49 -48.88
C ALA A 165 -23.68 37.73 -48.58
N GLY A 166 -23.40 38.46 -47.49
CA GLY A 166 -24.19 39.62 -47.06
C GLY A 166 -25.56 39.28 -46.45
N ASP A 167 -25.78 38.03 -46.04
CA ASP A 167 -27.05 37.58 -45.44
C ASP A 167 -27.06 37.84 -43.93
N ALA A 168 -27.45 39.06 -43.54
CA ALA A 168 -27.50 39.47 -42.14
C ALA A 168 -28.47 38.63 -41.29
N ALA A 169 -29.61 38.21 -41.86
CA ALA A 169 -30.61 37.44 -41.12
C ALA A 169 -30.11 36.02 -40.80
N GLN A 170 -29.40 35.39 -41.74
CA GLN A 170 -28.75 34.11 -41.49
C GLN A 170 -27.62 34.21 -40.46
N VAL A 171 -26.84 35.30 -40.49
CA VAL A 171 -25.79 35.55 -39.49
C VAL A 171 -26.37 35.64 -38.08
N ASP A 172 -27.43 36.40 -37.88
CA ASP A 172 -28.06 36.55 -36.56
C ASP A 172 -28.60 35.20 -36.03
N THR A 173 -29.22 34.41 -36.91
CA THR A 173 -29.73 33.07 -36.55
C THR A 173 -28.59 32.14 -36.13
N LEU A 174 -27.52 32.06 -36.93
CA LEU A 174 -26.36 31.19 -36.63
C LEU A 174 -25.59 31.66 -35.38
N LEU A 175 -25.59 32.96 -35.07
CA LEU A 175 -25.00 33.48 -33.84
C LEU A 175 -25.78 33.03 -32.59
N LEU A 176 -27.11 32.97 -32.67
CA LEU A 176 -27.94 32.43 -31.60
C LEU A 176 -27.69 30.93 -31.39
N GLU A 177 -27.60 30.16 -32.48
CA GLU A 177 -27.25 28.73 -32.41
C GLU A 177 -25.85 28.52 -31.81
N LEU A 178 -24.87 29.32 -32.22
CA LEU A 178 -23.52 29.27 -31.67
C LEU A 178 -23.49 29.58 -30.17
N ALA A 179 -24.28 30.55 -29.71
CA ALA A 179 -24.41 30.86 -28.30
C ALA A 179 -25.03 29.69 -27.52
N SER A 180 -26.04 29.02 -28.08
CA SER A 180 -26.66 27.83 -27.49
C SER A 180 -25.65 26.68 -27.34
N VAL A 181 -24.90 26.36 -28.39
CA VAL A 181 -23.88 25.29 -28.35
C VAL A 181 -22.79 25.56 -27.32
N LYS A 182 -22.37 26.83 -27.18
CA LYS A 182 -21.42 27.22 -26.13
C LYS A 182 -21.97 27.03 -24.72
N ALA A 183 -23.22 27.44 -24.50
CA ALA A 183 -23.88 27.23 -23.22
C ALA A 183 -24.03 25.72 -22.89
N GLU A 184 -24.36 24.89 -23.89
CA GLU A 184 -24.38 23.44 -23.72
C GLU A 184 -23.01 22.85 -23.38
N LYS A 185 -21.92 23.38 -23.97
CA LYS A 185 -20.55 22.96 -23.66
C LYS A 185 -20.17 23.29 -22.22
N GLU A 186 -20.40 24.54 -21.78
CA GLU A 186 -20.15 24.96 -20.39
C GLU A 186 -20.96 24.11 -19.40
N LYS A 187 -22.22 23.81 -19.73
CA LYS A 187 -23.05 22.95 -18.89
C LYS A 187 -22.59 21.49 -18.87
N LEU A 188 -22.05 20.98 -19.98
CA LEU A 188 -21.49 19.64 -20.04
C LEU A 188 -20.28 19.52 -19.11
N GLU A 189 -19.39 20.51 -19.16
CA GLU A 189 -18.17 20.59 -18.35
C GLU A 189 -18.52 20.65 -16.86
N MET A 190 -19.42 21.55 -16.45
CA MET A 190 -19.89 21.60 -15.05
C MET A 190 -20.51 20.27 -14.59
N LYS A 191 -21.29 19.61 -15.46
CA LYS A 191 -21.88 18.31 -15.12
C LYS A 191 -20.80 17.25 -14.99
N GLU A 192 -19.83 17.19 -15.91
CA GLU A 192 -18.73 16.23 -15.86
C GLU A 192 -17.94 16.37 -14.55
N GLU A 193 -17.55 17.59 -14.18
CA GLU A 193 -16.85 17.89 -12.92
C GLU A 193 -17.68 17.48 -11.69
N GLU A 194 -18.97 17.87 -11.62
CA GLU A 194 -19.86 17.48 -10.52
C GLU A 194 -19.98 15.95 -10.38
N HIS A 195 -19.96 15.20 -11.48
CA HIS A 195 -19.99 13.73 -11.42
C HIS A 195 -18.66 13.16 -11.03
N GLU A 196 -17.55 13.65 -11.56
CA GLU A 196 -16.22 13.16 -11.20
C GLU A 196 -15.99 13.29 -9.69
N GLU A 197 -16.23 14.47 -9.13
CA GLU A 197 -16.11 14.71 -7.68
C GLU A 197 -17.04 13.79 -6.85
N ALA A 198 -18.30 13.63 -7.28
CA ALA A 198 -19.26 12.80 -6.56
C ALA A 198 -18.93 11.30 -6.64
N LEU A 199 -18.40 10.84 -7.78
CA LEU A 199 -17.98 9.45 -7.97
C LEU A 199 -16.74 9.13 -7.16
N GLU A 200 -15.72 10.00 -7.22
CA GLU A 200 -14.51 9.86 -6.43
C GLU A 200 -14.83 9.82 -4.93
N ALA A 201 -15.68 10.73 -4.43
CA ALA A 201 -16.03 10.76 -3.01
C ALA A 201 -16.72 9.47 -2.51
N GLU A 202 -17.52 8.80 -3.34
CA GLU A 202 -18.15 7.52 -2.97
C GLU A 202 -17.21 6.32 -3.19
N GLN A 203 -16.34 6.35 -4.21
CA GLN A 203 -15.30 5.33 -4.40
C GLN A 203 -14.27 5.36 -3.28
N GLU A 204 -13.81 6.54 -2.88
CA GLU A 204 -12.85 6.70 -1.78
C GLU A 204 -13.40 6.12 -0.48
N LYS A 205 -14.72 6.18 -0.23
CA LYS A 205 -15.33 5.50 0.92
C LYS A 205 -15.27 3.98 0.83
N ILE A 206 -15.24 3.41 -0.36
CA ILE A 206 -15.09 1.98 -0.60
C ILE A 206 -13.60 1.61 -0.52
N GLU A 207 -12.71 2.42 -1.10
CA GLU A 207 -11.26 2.20 -1.13
C GLU A 207 -10.58 2.33 0.24
N ARG A 208 -10.98 3.30 1.07
CA ARG A 208 -10.45 3.45 2.44
C ARG A 208 -10.57 2.15 3.25
N GLU A 209 -11.58 1.33 2.96
CA GLU A 209 -11.79 0.03 3.62
C GLU A 209 -10.77 -1.05 3.18
N MET A 210 -10.18 -0.90 2.00
CA MET A 210 -9.10 -1.74 1.51
C MET A 210 -7.75 -1.26 2.05
N GLU A 211 -7.53 0.06 2.06
CA GLU A 211 -6.31 0.68 2.55
C GLU A 211 -6.09 0.37 4.04
N ASP A 212 -7.10 0.60 4.88
CA ASP A 212 -7.04 0.29 6.32
C ASP A 212 -6.58 -1.18 6.55
N LYS A 213 -7.10 -2.13 5.76
CA LYS A 213 -6.74 -3.55 5.90
C LYS A 213 -5.29 -3.81 5.50
N ALA A 214 -4.84 -3.23 4.38
CA ALA A 214 -3.48 -3.41 3.88
C ALA A 214 -2.46 -2.82 4.84
N GLU A 215 -2.74 -1.65 5.42
CA GLU A 215 -1.91 -1.01 6.44
C GLU A 215 -1.84 -1.86 7.72
N ALA A 216 -2.99 -2.35 8.21
CA ALA A 216 -3.00 -3.23 9.38
C ALA A 216 -2.26 -4.57 9.15
N GLU A 217 -2.39 -5.17 7.96
CA GLU A 217 -1.67 -6.39 7.59
C GLU A 217 -0.15 -6.13 7.53
N LYS A 218 0.24 -5.01 6.94
CA LYS A 218 1.64 -4.56 6.88
C LYS A 218 2.21 -4.35 8.29
N ALA A 219 1.52 -3.61 9.16
CA ALA A 219 1.97 -3.35 10.53
C ALA A 219 2.11 -4.63 11.36
N ILE A 220 1.16 -5.58 11.23
CA ILE A 220 1.25 -6.88 11.91
C ILE A 220 2.49 -7.65 11.43
N ARG A 221 2.74 -7.66 10.11
CA ARG A 221 3.89 -8.34 9.52
C ARG A 221 5.21 -7.69 9.95
N GLU A 222 5.31 -6.37 9.92
CA GLU A 222 6.49 -5.62 10.34
C GLU A 222 6.79 -5.89 11.82
N ALA A 223 5.78 -5.87 12.70
CA ALA A 223 5.97 -6.22 14.11
C ALA A 223 6.48 -7.66 14.31
N GLU A 224 6.01 -8.63 13.51
CA GLU A 224 6.51 -10.02 13.54
C GLU A 224 7.95 -10.15 13.05
N GLU A 225 8.29 -9.45 11.97
CA GLU A 225 9.64 -9.39 11.40
C GLU A 225 10.62 -8.78 12.42
N GLU A 226 10.25 -7.65 13.03
CA GLU A 226 11.06 -6.97 14.05
C GLU A 226 11.34 -7.89 15.25
N LYS A 227 10.33 -8.59 15.78
CA LYS A 227 10.56 -9.54 16.88
C LYS A 227 11.58 -10.61 16.51
N GLN A 228 11.56 -11.07 15.26
CA GLN A 228 12.51 -12.09 14.81
C GLN A 228 13.93 -11.50 14.69
N GLU A 229 14.06 -10.27 14.18
CA GLU A 229 15.34 -9.55 14.11
C GLU A 229 15.98 -9.40 15.49
N VAL A 230 15.21 -8.97 16.49
CA VAL A 230 15.65 -8.85 17.89
C VAL A 230 16.12 -10.19 18.48
N ILE A 231 15.44 -11.28 18.16
CA ILE A 231 15.83 -12.62 18.61
C ILE A 231 17.13 -13.07 17.94
N ASP A 232 17.27 -12.79 16.64
CA ASP A 232 18.43 -13.17 15.85
C ASP A 232 19.67 -12.37 16.29
N GLU A 233 19.55 -11.05 16.49
CA GLU A 233 20.61 -10.18 17.01
C GLU A 233 21.10 -10.64 18.39
N ALA A 234 20.18 -10.90 19.32
CA ALA A 234 20.55 -11.43 20.63
C ALA A 234 21.29 -12.78 20.51
N ALA A 235 20.86 -13.65 19.58
CA ALA A 235 21.49 -14.95 19.38
C ALA A 235 22.90 -14.84 18.76
N GLU A 236 23.13 -13.89 17.85
CA GLU A 236 24.45 -13.56 17.30
C GLU A 236 25.42 -13.12 18.41
N GLU A 237 24.92 -12.35 19.37
CA GLU A 237 25.68 -11.94 20.56
C GLU A 237 25.77 -13.02 21.66
N GLY A 238 25.22 -14.22 21.40
CA GLY A 238 25.19 -15.32 22.36
C GLY A 238 24.37 -15.02 23.62
N ILE A 239 23.47 -14.03 23.54
CA ILE A 239 22.51 -13.65 24.57
C ILE A 239 21.25 -14.50 24.38
N THR A 240 20.77 -15.10 25.46
CA THR A 240 19.50 -15.85 25.43
C THR A 240 18.40 -15.00 26.04
N VAL A 241 17.48 -14.52 25.19
CA VAL A 241 16.35 -13.71 25.65
C VAL A 241 15.24 -14.62 26.16
N PRO A 242 14.80 -14.48 27.43
CA PRO A 242 13.70 -15.29 27.96
C PRO A 242 12.39 -14.94 27.26
N ALA A 243 11.53 -15.95 27.03
CA ALA A 243 10.23 -15.74 26.37
C ALA A 243 9.36 -14.72 27.14
N GLU A 244 9.52 -14.65 28.46
CA GLU A 244 8.84 -13.71 29.34
C GLU A 244 9.12 -12.24 28.98
N ALA A 245 10.28 -11.94 28.37
CA ALA A 245 10.60 -10.58 27.92
C ALA A 245 9.61 -10.09 26.84
N PHE A 246 9.08 -11.01 26.02
CA PHE A 246 8.16 -10.70 24.93
C PHE A 246 6.68 -10.74 25.34
N GLU A 247 6.33 -10.98 26.62
CA GLU A 247 4.91 -11.13 27.04
C GLU A 247 4.03 -9.94 26.64
N LYS A 248 4.55 -8.71 26.76
CA LYS A 248 3.81 -7.51 26.39
C LYS A 248 3.59 -7.45 24.88
N PHE A 249 4.65 -7.71 24.10
CA PHE A 249 4.60 -7.78 22.64
C PHE A 249 3.58 -8.82 22.20
N ASP A 250 3.69 -10.06 22.69
CA ASP A 250 2.86 -11.19 22.28
C ASP A 250 1.39 -10.94 22.58
N ARG A 251 1.09 -10.33 23.73
CA ARG A 251 -0.28 -9.92 24.08
C ARG A 251 -0.82 -8.87 23.13
N LEU A 252 -0.04 -7.83 22.79
CA LEU A 252 -0.47 -6.76 21.89
C LEU A 252 -0.67 -7.29 20.47
N LEU A 253 0.28 -8.08 19.95
CA LEU A 253 0.17 -8.70 18.63
C LEU A 253 -1.02 -9.66 18.55
N THR A 254 -1.29 -10.42 19.62
CA THR A 254 -2.48 -11.28 19.69
C THR A 254 -3.77 -10.45 19.62
N GLN A 255 -3.85 -9.35 20.38
CA GLN A 255 -5.00 -8.44 20.31
C GLN A 255 -5.13 -7.78 18.94
N ALA A 256 -4.03 -7.39 18.30
CA ALA A 256 -4.00 -6.86 16.95
C ALA A 256 -4.59 -7.86 15.95
N LYS A 257 -4.13 -9.11 15.97
CA LYS A 257 -4.67 -10.20 15.12
C LYS A 257 -6.14 -10.50 15.39
N GLU A 258 -6.59 -10.43 16.64
CA GLU A 258 -8.01 -10.56 16.98
C GLU A 258 -8.85 -9.42 16.41
N LEU A 259 -8.37 -8.18 16.51
CA LEU A 259 -9.04 -7.03 15.92
C LEU A 259 -9.06 -7.11 14.39
N PHE A 260 -7.96 -7.54 13.79
CA PHE A 260 -7.84 -7.78 12.35
C PHE A 260 -8.86 -8.81 11.88
N GLY A 261 -8.98 -9.95 12.59
CA GLY A 261 -9.97 -10.98 12.30
C GLY A 261 -11.43 -10.54 12.51
N ARG A 262 -11.66 -9.46 13.27
CA ARG A 262 -12.96 -8.80 13.45
C ARG A 262 -13.17 -7.61 12.49
N GLY A 263 -12.27 -7.39 11.52
CA GLY A 263 -12.37 -6.27 10.57
C GLY A 263 -12.14 -4.88 11.20
N ASN A 264 -11.61 -4.80 12.43
CA ASN A 264 -11.20 -3.54 13.04
C ASN A 264 -9.74 -3.26 12.71
N TYR A 265 -9.47 -2.86 11.46
CA TYR A 265 -8.12 -2.72 10.93
C TYR A 265 -7.35 -1.56 11.56
N GLN A 266 -7.96 -0.38 11.73
CA GLN A 266 -7.34 0.75 12.44
C GLN A 266 -6.92 0.39 13.87
N GLY A 267 -7.77 -0.35 14.60
CA GLY A 267 -7.40 -0.84 15.93
C GLY A 267 -6.31 -1.91 15.90
N ALA A 268 -6.29 -2.75 14.86
CA ALA A 268 -5.26 -3.76 14.68
C ALA A 268 -3.89 -3.14 14.38
N GLU A 269 -3.85 -2.17 13.46
CA GLU A 269 -2.66 -1.38 13.11
C GLU A 269 -2.08 -0.69 14.36
N GLN A 270 -2.91 0.06 15.10
CA GLN A 270 -2.47 0.74 16.32
C GLN A 270 -1.90 -0.20 17.39
N LEU A 271 -2.44 -1.42 17.50
CA LEU A 271 -1.92 -2.41 18.44
C LEU A 271 -0.65 -3.09 17.94
N ALA A 272 -0.52 -3.28 16.62
CA ALA A 272 0.68 -3.82 16.00
C ALA A 272 1.86 -2.84 16.17
N GLU A 273 1.68 -1.55 15.89
CA GLU A 273 2.70 -0.53 16.16
C GLU A 273 3.07 -0.44 17.66
N GLN A 274 2.09 -0.64 18.55
CA GLN A 274 2.37 -0.67 19.99
C GLN A 274 3.14 -1.93 20.40
N ALA A 275 2.93 -3.04 19.70
CA ALA A 275 3.71 -4.26 19.88
C ALA A 275 5.16 -3.99 19.45
N GLU A 276 5.37 -3.48 18.24
CA GLU A 276 6.69 -3.06 17.72
C GLU A 276 7.44 -2.16 18.72
N LYS A 277 6.84 -1.04 19.15
CA LYS A 277 7.42 -0.11 20.16
C LYS A 277 7.70 -0.74 21.53
N SER A 278 7.18 -1.93 21.79
CA SER A 278 7.50 -2.66 23.03
C SER A 278 8.78 -3.47 22.93
N LEU A 279 9.27 -3.73 21.71
CA LEU A 279 10.55 -4.36 21.42
C LEU A 279 11.72 -3.40 21.69
N ASP A 280 11.56 -2.08 21.48
CA ASP A 280 12.61 -1.09 21.77
C ASP A 280 13.28 -1.29 23.14
N LYS A 281 12.49 -1.68 24.16
CA LYS A 281 13.01 -1.90 25.52
C LYS A 281 13.85 -3.16 25.66
N ILE A 282 13.55 -4.17 24.87
CA ILE A 282 14.28 -5.43 24.80
C ILE A 282 15.59 -5.17 24.07
N ASP A 283 15.56 -4.43 22.97
CA ASP A 283 16.73 -4.12 22.15
C ASP A 283 17.74 -3.31 22.94
N ASN A 284 17.29 -2.23 23.59
CA ASN A 284 18.14 -1.45 24.50
C ASN A 284 18.75 -2.32 25.63
N ALA A 285 18.02 -3.33 26.11
CA ALA A 285 18.54 -4.23 27.14
C ALA A 285 19.55 -5.24 26.58
N ILE A 286 19.43 -5.64 25.31
CA ILE A 286 20.40 -6.47 24.60
C ILE A 286 21.69 -5.66 24.39
N GLU A 287 21.58 -4.42 23.89
CA GLU A 287 22.73 -3.51 23.73
C GLU A 287 23.47 -3.30 25.06
N GLU A 288 22.76 -3.06 26.17
CA GLU A 288 23.39 -2.91 27.50
C GLU A 288 24.12 -4.18 27.96
N LEU A 289 23.62 -5.36 27.61
CA LEU A 289 24.24 -6.65 27.95
C LEU A 289 25.46 -6.94 27.08
N GLU A 290 25.42 -6.59 25.79
CA GLU A 290 26.57 -6.65 24.88
C GLU A 290 27.72 -5.79 25.42
N ASP A 291 27.43 -4.53 25.72
CA ASP A 291 28.34 -3.57 26.33
C ASP A 291 28.99 -4.10 27.62
N ALA A 292 28.20 -4.79 28.45
CA ALA A 292 28.68 -5.36 29.71
C ALA A 292 29.58 -6.58 29.48
N LYS A 293 29.26 -7.41 28.48
CA LYS A 293 30.03 -8.59 28.11
C LYS A 293 31.38 -8.21 27.53
N GLU A 294 31.43 -7.18 26.67
CA GLU A 294 32.67 -6.63 26.14
C GLU A 294 33.56 -6.08 27.27
N LYS A 295 32.97 -5.36 28.24
CA LYS A 295 33.71 -4.88 29.43
C LYS A 295 34.24 -6.03 30.29
N GLU A 296 33.48 -7.11 30.45
CA GLU A 296 33.92 -8.29 31.19
C GLU A 296 35.09 -8.99 30.50
N GLU A 297 35.05 -9.11 29.17
CA GLU A 297 36.13 -9.71 28.37
C GLU A 297 37.42 -8.88 28.48
N ASN A 298 37.33 -7.56 28.30
CA ASN A 298 38.46 -6.65 28.49
C ASN A 298 39.07 -6.74 29.90
N LEU A 299 38.25 -6.87 30.95
CA LEU A 299 38.72 -7.03 32.33
C LEU A 299 39.42 -8.37 32.55
N LYS A 300 38.97 -9.44 31.90
CA LYS A 300 39.65 -10.76 31.94
C LYS A 300 41.00 -10.68 31.27
N GLU A 301 41.09 -10.08 30.09
CA GLU A 301 42.38 -9.87 29.41
C GLU A 301 43.36 -9.06 30.27
N GLU A 302 42.91 -7.97 30.90
CA GLU A 302 43.75 -7.16 31.81
C GLU A 302 44.19 -7.95 33.05
N GLN A 303 43.35 -8.82 33.59
CA GLN A 303 43.71 -9.71 34.71
C GLN A 303 44.72 -10.77 34.28
N GLU A 304 44.54 -11.40 33.12
CA GLU A 304 45.48 -12.39 32.58
C GLU A 304 46.85 -11.75 32.31
N GLU A 305 46.88 -10.52 31.80
CA GLU A 305 48.13 -9.78 31.61
C GLU A 305 48.82 -9.49 32.95
N LYS A 306 48.09 -9.00 33.95
CA LYS A 306 48.64 -8.77 35.31
C LYS A 306 49.15 -10.04 35.97
N GLU A 307 48.45 -11.17 35.80
CA GLU A 307 48.92 -12.46 36.30
C GLU A 307 50.19 -12.92 35.60
N ARG A 308 50.32 -12.68 34.29
CA ARG A 308 51.54 -12.98 33.53
C ARG A 308 52.71 -12.13 34.02
N GLU A 309 52.52 -10.82 34.18
CA GLU A 309 53.54 -9.92 34.71
C GLU A 309 53.99 -10.32 36.13
N ALA A 310 53.04 -10.65 37.01
CA ALA A 310 53.34 -11.08 38.37
C ALA A 310 54.14 -12.40 38.41
N LYS A 311 53.82 -13.36 37.53
CA LYS A 311 54.58 -14.61 37.39
C LYS A 311 55.99 -14.35 36.89
N GLU A 312 56.16 -13.50 35.88
CA GLU A 312 57.48 -13.11 35.36
C GLU A 312 58.35 -12.44 36.44
N GLU A 313 57.76 -11.52 37.24
CA GLU A 313 58.48 -10.87 38.34
C GLU A 313 58.88 -11.86 39.44
N GLN A 314 58.02 -12.83 39.74
CA GLN A 314 58.29 -13.86 40.74
C GLN A 314 59.37 -14.83 40.27
N GLU A 315 59.36 -15.24 39.01
CA GLU A 315 60.43 -16.04 38.40
C GLU A 315 61.77 -15.29 38.41
N GLU A 316 61.78 -13.99 38.11
CA GLU A 316 63.00 -13.17 38.17
C GLU A 316 63.56 -13.08 39.61
N LYS A 317 62.69 -12.93 40.62
CA LYS A 317 63.09 -12.95 42.04
C LYS A 317 63.68 -14.29 42.45
N ILE A 318 63.02 -15.40 42.11
CA ILE A 318 63.53 -16.76 42.40
C ILE A 318 64.89 -16.95 41.72
N LYS A 319 65.04 -16.53 40.47
CA LYS A 319 66.30 -16.64 39.75
C LYS A 319 67.42 -15.86 40.47
N LYS A 320 67.18 -14.62 40.88
CA LYS A 320 68.15 -13.82 41.66
C LYS A 320 68.49 -14.46 43.01
N GLU A 321 67.50 -15.00 43.73
CA GLU A 321 67.74 -15.71 44.99
C GLU A 321 68.60 -16.96 44.77
N THR A 322 68.30 -17.76 43.73
CA THR A 322 69.11 -18.94 43.41
C THR A 322 70.53 -18.61 42.96
N GLU A 323 70.73 -17.51 42.23
CA GLU A 323 72.07 -17.02 41.87
C GLU A 323 72.84 -16.60 43.13
N ASN A 324 72.21 -15.85 44.04
CA ASN A 324 72.83 -15.46 45.31
C ASN A 324 73.16 -16.66 46.21
N GLU A 325 72.27 -17.66 46.32
CA GLU A 325 72.54 -18.89 47.06
C GLU A 325 73.69 -19.70 46.43
N ALA A 326 73.75 -19.77 45.11
CA ALA A 326 74.84 -20.44 44.40
C ALA A 326 76.19 -19.76 44.67
N GLU A 327 76.24 -18.43 44.66
CA GLU A 327 77.43 -17.66 45.04
C GLU A 327 77.84 -17.94 46.50
N GLN A 328 76.89 -17.95 47.44
CA GLN A 328 77.18 -18.26 48.84
C GLN A 328 77.73 -19.69 49.02
N LEU A 329 77.13 -20.68 48.35
CA LEU A 329 77.61 -22.06 48.38
C LEU A 329 79.01 -22.20 47.77
N GLU A 330 79.31 -21.44 46.71
CA GLU A 330 80.65 -21.40 46.12
C GLU A 330 81.67 -20.77 47.09
N GLU A 331 81.31 -19.69 47.78
CA GLU A 331 82.15 -19.11 48.84
C GLU A 331 82.39 -20.09 50.00
N GLU A 332 81.36 -20.77 50.48
CA GLU A 332 81.47 -21.78 51.54
C GLU A 332 82.34 -22.96 51.11
N ARG A 333 82.15 -23.45 49.88
CA ARG A 333 82.99 -24.52 49.31
C ARG A 333 84.44 -24.09 49.20
N ASN A 334 84.71 -22.88 48.70
CA ASN A 334 86.06 -22.32 48.62
C ASN A 334 86.71 -22.17 50.01
N LYS A 335 85.92 -21.83 51.03
CA LYS A 335 86.38 -21.78 52.43
C LYS A 335 86.69 -23.17 52.96
N ALA A 336 85.82 -24.15 52.72
CA ALA A 336 86.01 -25.55 53.10
C ALA A 336 87.26 -26.14 52.42
N GLU A 337 87.46 -25.90 51.11
CA GLU A 337 88.66 -26.33 50.37
C GLU A 337 89.96 -25.72 50.94
N LYS A 338 89.93 -24.45 51.35
CA LYS A 338 91.08 -23.83 52.03
C LYS A 338 91.35 -24.47 53.39
N GLU A 339 90.32 -24.84 54.14
CA GLU A 339 90.46 -25.51 55.43
C GLU A 339 90.98 -26.94 55.29
N THR A 340 90.49 -27.73 54.32
CA THR A 340 91.04 -29.06 54.02
C THR A 340 92.49 -28.96 53.55
N ARG A 341 92.83 -28.01 52.67
CA ARG A 341 94.22 -27.82 52.24
C ARG A 341 95.15 -27.46 53.40
N LYS A 342 94.71 -26.63 54.35
CA LYS A 342 95.44 -26.36 55.60
C LYS A 342 95.58 -27.60 56.49
N ALA A 343 94.55 -28.45 56.55
CA ALA A 343 94.60 -29.70 57.30
C ALA A 343 95.56 -30.71 56.67
N GLU A 344 95.55 -30.84 55.34
CA GLU A 344 96.51 -31.66 54.59
C GLU A 344 97.95 -31.17 54.75
N GLU A 345 98.17 -29.86 54.72
CA GLU A 345 99.50 -29.27 54.93
C GLU A 345 100.04 -29.55 56.35
N LYS A 346 99.17 -29.45 57.38
CA LYS A 346 99.51 -29.86 58.76
C LYS A 346 99.81 -31.36 58.88
N LEU A 347 99.09 -32.21 58.15
CA LEU A 347 99.37 -33.65 58.12
C LEU A 347 100.71 -33.95 57.41
N ARG A 348 101.06 -33.17 56.38
CA ARG A 348 102.33 -33.27 55.67
C ARG A 348 103.52 -32.81 56.54
N GLU A 349 103.35 -31.75 57.33
CA GLU A 349 104.34 -31.33 58.34
C GLU A 349 104.49 -32.33 59.49
N ALA A 350 103.41 -33.01 59.89
CA ALA A 350 103.46 -34.08 60.88
C ALA A 350 104.14 -35.35 60.34
N GLY A 351 104.03 -35.62 59.04
CA GLY A 351 104.73 -36.72 58.36
C GLY A 351 106.24 -36.50 58.23
N ASN A 352 106.70 -35.26 58.02
CA ASN A 352 108.12 -34.92 57.84
C ASN A 352 108.92 -34.78 59.15
N LYS A 353 108.32 -34.98 60.33
CA LYS A 353 109.02 -34.97 61.63
C LYS A 353 109.46 -36.36 62.13
N ASN A 354 109.24 -37.41 61.33
CA ASN A 354 109.66 -38.78 61.65
C ASN A 354 110.88 -39.26 60.82
N GLU A 355 111.52 -38.36 60.07
CA GLU A 355 112.81 -38.60 59.39
C GLU A 355 113.81 -37.51 59.81
N ASP A 356 114.25 -37.57 61.08
CA ASP A 356 115.62 -37.24 61.53
C ASP A 356 115.82 -37.56 63.02
#